data_AF-A0A085WRV0-F1
#
_entry.id   AF-A0A085WRV0-F1
#
_cell.length_a   1.000
_cell.length_b   1.000
_cell.length_c   1.000
_cell.angle_alpha   90.00
_cell.angle_beta   90.00
_cell.angle_gamma   90.00
#
_symmetry.space_group_name_H-M   'P 1'
#
loop_
_entity.id
_entity.type
_entity.pdbx_description
1 polymer ?
#
loop_
_entity_poly.entity_id
_entity_poly.type
_entity_poly.pdbx_seq_one_letter_code
_entity_poly.pdbx_strand_id
1 'polypeptide(L)'
;MNRTGALAAAALGLVALGGGVRWRWPSPKPTLDCAPAAVRFKDGVAVCGEGAPPNGAQALALGLKLDLNAASEEELARVPGVGRSLARKLVEARQAHGRFSSWAQVDAVSGVGGAKLETLQAATELREAPSPGPLW
;
A
#
# COMPACT_ATOMS: atom_id res chain seq x y z
N MET A 1 -28.76 5.37 -77.24
CA MET A 1 -28.81 6.82 -76.95
C MET A 1 -28.66 7.01 -75.45
N ASN A 2 -27.72 7.86 -75.05
CA ASN A 2 -27.25 8.08 -73.68
C ASN A 2 -28.30 8.74 -72.78
N ARG A 3 -28.25 8.47 -71.46
CA ARG A 3 -27.71 9.40 -70.43
C ARG A 3 -27.85 8.82 -69.02
N THR A 4 -26.75 8.94 -68.29
CA THR A 4 -26.44 8.54 -66.92
C THR A 4 -27.27 9.26 -65.85
N GLY A 5 -27.65 8.54 -64.79
CA GLY A 5 -28.15 9.12 -63.53
C GLY A 5 -27.93 8.14 -62.38
N ALA A 6 -27.17 8.56 -61.38
CA ALA A 6 -26.65 7.75 -60.27
C ALA A 6 -27.73 7.30 -59.28
N LEU A 7 -27.61 6.07 -58.76
CA LEU A 7 -28.23 5.62 -57.49
C LEU A 7 -27.22 4.69 -56.80
N ALA A 8 -26.42 5.23 -55.90
CA ALA A 8 -26.67 5.29 -54.44
C ALA A 8 -26.44 3.92 -53.77
N ALA A 9 -25.24 3.76 -53.21
CA ALA A 9 -24.90 2.68 -52.30
C ALA A 9 -25.76 2.78 -51.03
N ALA A 10 -26.72 1.88 -50.88
CA ALA A 10 -27.44 1.68 -49.64
C ALA A 10 -26.73 0.60 -48.81
N ALA A 11 -25.68 1.00 -48.08
CA ALA A 11 -25.19 0.20 -46.96
C ALA A 11 -26.00 0.61 -45.72
N LEU A 12 -26.84 -0.30 -45.23
CA LEU A 12 -27.70 -0.13 -44.06
C LEU A 12 -26.87 0.29 -42.84
N GLY A 13 -27.11 1.51 -42.35
CA GLY A 13 -26.61 1.98 -41.06
C GLY A 13 -27.36 1.28 -39.92
N LEU A 14 -26.71 0.34 -39.26
CA LEU A 14 -27.20 -0.28 -38.01
C LEU A 14 -26.05 -0.45 -37.01
N VAL A 15 -25.62 0.62 -36.34
CA VAL A 15 -25.06 0.58 -34.97
C VAL A 15 -25.28 1.94 -34.29
N ALA A 16 -26.45 2.17 -33.69
CA ALA A 16 -26.77 3.40 -32.95
C ALA A 16 -27.22 3.13 -31.49
N LEU A 17 -26.75 2.05 -30.86
CA LEU A 17 -26.95 1.76 -29.43
C LEU A 17 -25.64 1.35 -28.73
N GLY A 18 -24.52 2.02 -29.07
CA GLY A 18 -23.20 1.70 -28.50
C GLY A 18 -22.28 2.91 -28.33
N GLY A 19 -22.81 4.14 -28.37
CA GLY A 19 -22.02 5.36 -28.49
C GLY A 19 -22.10 6.36 -27.33
N GLY A 20 -22.71 6.03 -26.19
CA GLY A 20 -23.12 7.04 -25.20
C GLY A 20 -22.72 6.85 -23.73
N VAL A 21 -22.16 5.70 -23.32
CA VAL A 21 -21.87 5.43 -21.88
C VAL A 21 -20.43 4.94 -21.67
N ARG A 22 -19.45 5.60 -22.28
CA ARG A 22 -18.01 5.27 -22.12
C ARG A 22 -17.15 6.38 -21.50
N TRP A 23 -17.74 7.49 -21.03
CA TRP A 23 -16.97 8.70 -20.70
C TRP A 23 -17.37 9.44 -19.40
N ARG A 24 -17.91 8.74 -18.39
CA ARG A 24 -18.14 9.35 -17.06
C ARG A 24 -17.45 8.61 -15.91
N TRP A 25 -16.49 7.73 -16.21
CA TRP A 25 -15.71 7.10 -15.14
C TRP A 25 -14.85 8.17 -14.46
N PRO A 26 -14.95 8.36 -13.13
CA PRO A 26 -14.08 9.28 -12.41
C PRO A 26 -12.62 8.87 -12.63
N SER A 27 -11.75 9.86 -12.83
CA SER A 27 -10.33 9.59 -13.05
C SER A 27 -9.76 8.78 -11.88
N PRO A 28 -8.89 7.78 -12.10
CA PRO A 28 -8.28 6.99 -11.02
C PRO A 28 -7.21 7.77 -10.23
N LYS A 29 -7.24 9.11 -10.28
CA LYS A 29 -6.28 9.93 -9.54
C LYS A 29 -6.51 9.68 -8.05
N PRO A 30 -5.44 9.43 -7.27
CA PRO A 30 -5.57 9.40 -5.82
C PRO A 30 -6.18 10.72 -5.35
N THR A 31 -7.02 10.66 -4.33
CA THR A 31 -7.69 11.86 -3.76
C THR A 31 -6.70 12.81 -3.07
N LEU A 32 -5.45 12.37 -2.86
CA LEU A 32 -4.34 13.17 -2.35
C LEU A 32 -3.36 13.45 -3.49
N ASP A 33 -2.95 14.72 -3.61
CA ASP A 33 -2.00 15.19 -4.64
C ASP A 33 -0.54 14.88 -4.29
N CYS A 34 -0.28 14.08 -3.26
CA CYS A 34 1.06 13.72 -2.80
C CYS A 34 1.27 12.20 -2.80
N ALA A 35 2.54 11.79 -2.87
CA ALA A 35 2.92 10.39 -2.74
C ALA A 35 2.52 9.82 -1.36
N PRO A 36 2.22 8.51 -1.23
CA PRO A 36 1.83 7.90 0.04
C PRO A 36 2.78 8.19 1.20
N ALA A 37 4.09 8.27 0.95
CA ALA A 37 5.11 8.56 1.98
C ALA A 37 5.06 10.02 2.50
N ALA A 38 4.47 10.94 1.73
CA ALA A 38 4.32 12.35 2.08
C ALA A 38 2.98 12.64 2.80
N VAL A 39 2.11 11.65 2.94
CA VAL A 39 0.83 11.80 3.65
C VAL A 39 1.09 12.03 5.14
N ARG A 40 0.38 12.99 5.73
CA ARG A 40 0.34 13.29 7.16
C ARG A 40 -1.09 13.28 7.66
N PHE A 41 -1.27 13.17 8.97
CA PHE A 41 -2.57 13.24 9.61
C PHE A 41 -2.67 14.48 10.48
N LYS A 42 -3.75 15.25 10.29
CA LYS A 42 -4.11 16.41 11.10
C LYS A 42 -5.60 16.32 11.43
N ASP A 43 -5.94 16.39 12.72
CA ASP A 43 -7.33 16.29 13.20
C ASP A 43 -8.09 15.03 12.69
N GLY A 44 -7.37 13.91 12.54
CA GLY A 44 -7.93 12.64 12.05
C GLY A 44 -8.08 12.53 10.54
N VAL A 45 -7.71 13.56 9.78
CA VAL A 45 -7.81 13.60 8.31
C VAL A 45 -6.43 13.47 7.67
N ALA A 46 -6.35 12.67 6.60
CA ALA A 46 -5.14 12.55 5.78
C ALA A 46 -4.96 13.82 4.92
N VAL A 47 -3.81 14.47 5.05
CA VAL A 47 -3.46 15.70 4.34
C VAL A 47 -2.06 15.58 3.72
N CYS A 48 -1.82 16.36 2.68
CA CYS A 48 -0.47 16.57 2.15
C CYS A 48 0.13 17.83 2.81
N GLY A 49 1.32 17.72 3.42
CA GLY A 49 1.98 18.84 4.09
C GLY A 49 2.21 18.59 5.58
N GLU A 50 1.91 19.57 6.43
CA GLU A 50 2.17 19.48 7.88
C GLU A 50 1.16 18.60 8.62
N GLY A 51 1.67 17.78 9.54
CA GLY A 51 0.88 16.92 10.41
C GLY A 51 1.70 15.77 10.98
N ALA A 52 1.07 14.90 11.76
CA ALA A 52 1.72 13.73 12.32
C ALA A 52 1.98 12.67 11.22
N PRO A 53 3.09 11.91 11.31
CA PRO A 53 3.27 10.76 10.45
C PRO A 53 2.14 9.73 10.66
N PRO A 54 1.79 8.93 9.64
CA PRO A 54 0.80 7.87 9.81
C PRO A 54 1.27 6.87 10.87
N ASN A 55 0.34 6.44 11.73
CA ASN A 55 0.57 5.25 12.56
C ASN A 55 0.63 3.98 11.71
N GLY A 56 0.99 2.84 12.29
CA GLY A 56 1.18 1.61 11.51
C GLY A 56 -0.07 1.15 10.76
N ALA A 57 -1.26 1.33 11.34
CA ALA A 57 -2.50 1.00 10.64
C ALA A 57 -2.76 1.90 9.42
N GLN A 58 -2.52 3.21 9.58
CA GLN A 58 -2.64 4.18 8.50
C GLN A 58 -1.57 3.95 7.43
N ALA A 59 -0.34 3.61 7.82
CA ALA A 59 0.75 3.28 6.91
C ALA A 59 0.38 2.08 6.03
N LEU A 60 -0.10 0.98 6.64
CA LEU A 60 -0.56 -0.19 5.89
C LEU A 60 -1.70 0.16 4.91
N ALA A 61 -2.66 0.99 5.33
CA ALA A 61 -3.77 1.43 4.46
C ALA A 61 -3.29 2.28 3.28
N LEU A 62 -2.17 2.99 3.43
CA LEU A 62 -1.49 3.75 2.38
C LEU A 62 -0.53 2.89 1.54
N GLY A 63 -0.42 1.58 1.83
CA GLY A 63 0.54 0.69 1.18
C GLY A 63 2.00 0.95 1.55
N LEU A 64 2.24 1.64 2.68
CA LEU A 64 3.56 1.86 3.22
C LEU A 64 4.02 0.67 4.06
N LYS A 65 5.34 0.44 4.05
CA LYS A 65 5.95 -0.60 4.88
C LYS A 65 6.07 -0.15 6.33
N LEU A 66 5.83 -1.09 7.25
CA LEU A 66 6.08 -0.89 8.69
C LEU A 66 7.53 -1.17 9.04
N ASP A 67 8.10 -0.41 9.96
CA ASP A 67 9.40 -0.76 10.55
C ASP A 67 9.20 -1.89 11.56
N LEU A 68 9.74 -3.08 11.28
CA LEU A 68 9.62 -4.25 12.15
C LEU A 68 10.28 -4.03 13.51
N ASN A 69 11.30 -3.17 13.59
CA ASN A 69 12.01 -2.88 14.83
C ASN A 69 11.30 -1.86 15.73
N ALA A 70 10.36 -1.08 15.17
CA ALA A 70 9.63 -0.04 15.90
C ALA A 70 8.13 -0.35 16.07
N ALA A 71 7.53 -1.11 15.15
CA ALA A 71 6.09 -1.40 15.16
C ALA A 71 5.63 -2.08 16.45
N SER A 72 4.44 -1.71 16.94
CA SER A 72 3.84 -2.33 18.12
C SER A 72 3.30 -3.73 17.82
N GLU A 73 2.96 -4.50 18.87
CA GLU A 73 2.31 -5.81 18.70
C GLU A 73 0.99 -5.66 17.92
N GLU A 74 0.20 -4.64 18.24
CA GLU A 74 -1.10 -4.37 17.61
C GLU A 74 -0.97 -3.97 16.15
N GLU A 75 0.11 -3.28 15.78
CA GLU A 75 0.41 -2.90 14.40
C GLU A 75 0.86 -4.12 13.59
N LEU A 76 1.76 -4.94 14.15
CA LEU A 76 2.21 -6.18 13.51
C LEU A 76 1.06 -7.17 13.34
N ALA A 77 0.12 -7.24 14.29
CA ALA A 77 -1.06 -8.10 14.21
C ALA A 77 -2.07 -7.69 13.12
N ARG A 78 -1.90 -6.51 12.49
CA ARG A 78 -2.69 -6.08 11.33
C ARG A 78 -2.10 -6.52 10.00
N VAL A 79 -0.86 -7.01 10.00
CA VAL A 79 -0.25 -7.57 8.79
C VAL A 79 -0.98 -8.87 8.44
N PRO A 80 -1.43 -9.05 7.18
CA PRO A 80 -2.10 -10.29 6.76
C PRO A 80 -1.27 -11.53 7.13
N GLY A 81 -1.90 -12.56 7.68
CA GLY A 81 -1.20 -13.78 8.10
C GLY A 81 -0.35 -13.66 9.38
N VAL A 82 -0.21 -12.47 9.97
CA VAL A 82 0.45 -12.24 11.26
C VAL A 82 -0.62 -12.04 12.33
N GLY A 83 -0.89 -13.09 13.11
CA GLY A 83 -1.80 -12.99 14.26
C GLY A 83 -1.11 -12.43 15.51
N ARG A 84 -1.91 -12.07 16.53
CA ARG A 84 -1.41 -11.57 17.84
C ARG A 84 -0.30 -12.44 18.44
N SER A 85 -0.44 -13.77 18.38
CA SER A 85 0.57 -14.68 18.92
C SER A 85 1.93 -14.57 18.20
N LEU A 86 1.94 -14.30 16.90
CA LEU A 86 3.19 -14.14 16.15
C LEU A 86 3.77 -12.75 16.34
N ALA A 87 2.91 -11.72 16.31
CA ALA A 87 3.29 -10.35 16.61
C ALA A 87 3.98 -10.25 17.97
N ARG A 88 3.42 -10.87 19.02
CA ARG A 88 4.03 -10.92 20.34
C ARG A 88 5.42 -11.54 20.33
N LYS A 89 5.58 -12.69 19.68
CA LYS A 89 6.88 -13.37 19.56
C LYS A 89 7.93 -12.52 18.83
N LEU A 90 7.54 -11.76 17.82
CA LEU A 90 8.45 -10.84 17.11
C LEU A 90 8.92 -9.72 18.04
N VAL A 91 8.00 -9.15 18.84
CA VAL A 91 8.33 -8.12 19.82
C VAL A 91 9.20 -8.67 20.94
N GLU A 92 8.86 -9.84 21.50
CA GLU A 92 9.67 -10.54 22.51
C GLU A 92 11.08 -10.86 21.98
N ALA A 93 11.19 -11.35 20.73
CA ALA A 93 12.47 -11.68 20.12
C ALA A 93 13.38 -10.45 20.00
N ARG A 94 12.87 -9.29 19.55
CA ARG A 94 13.68 -8.07 19.47
C ARG A 94 14.03 -7.46 20.84
N GLN A 95 13.22 -7.73 21.86
CA GLN A 95 13.51 -7.31 23.24
C GLN A 95 14.58 -8.20 23.88
N ALA A 96 14.55 -9.50 23.61
CA ALA A 96 15.48 -10.46 24.19
C ALA A 96 16.85 -10.48 23.49
N HIS A 97 16.87 -10.37 22.16
CA HIS A 97 18.09 -10.53 21.35
C HIS A 97 18.59 -9.22 20.74
N GLY A 98 17.87 -8.12 20.95
CA GLY A 98 18.12 -6.84 20.29
C GLY A 98 17.43 -6.73 18.94
N ARG A 99 17.61 -5.58 18.28
CA ARG A 99 16.95 -5.24 17.01
C ARG A 99 17.29 -6.27 15.93
N PHE A 100 16.33 -6.56 15.05
CA PHE A 100 16.55 -7.37 13.87
C PHE A 100 17.44 -6.61 12.88
N SER A 101 18.59 -7.19 12.54
CA SER A 101 19.51 -6.67 11.52
C SER A 101 19.42 -7.41 10.19
N SER A 102 18.75 -8.57 10.16
CA SER A 102 18.53 -9.33 8.93
C SER A 102 17.24 -10.13 8.96
N TRP A 103 16.70 -10.43 7.78
CA TRP A 103 15.51 -11.28 7.63
C TRP A 103 15.74 -12.71 8.11
N ALA A 104 16.98 -13.19 8.15
CA ALA A 104 17.31 -14.50 8.71
C ALA A 104 17.03 -14.57 10.22
N GLN A 105 17.21 -13.46 10.95
CA GLN A 105 16.85 -13.41 12.37
C GLN A 105 15.33 -13.40 12.57
N VAL A 106 14.59 -12.81 11.64
CA VAL A 106 13.12 -12.83 11.65
C VAL A 106 12.61 -14.24 11.36
N ASP A 107 13.20 -14.93 10.40
CA ASP A 107 12.86 -16.32 10.06
C ASP A 107 13.15 -17.30 11.21
N ALA A 108 14.17 -17.01 12.03
CA ALA A 108 14.47 -17.80 13.23
C ALA A 108 13.40 -17.70 14.34
N VAL A 109 12.46 -16.74 14.26
CA VAL A 109 11.39 -16.59 15.25
C VAL A 109 10.36 -17.71 15.09
N SER A 110 10.13 -18.46 16.17
CA SER A 110 9.19 -19.59 16.19
C SER A 110 7.81 -19.24 15.65
N GLY A 111 7.43 -19.88 14.53
CA GLY A 111 6.13 -19.69 13.88
C GLY A 111 6.12 -18.65 12.77
N VAL A 112 7.25 -17.98 12.52
CA VAL A 112 7.61 -17.48 11.20
C VAL A 112 8.01 -18.70 10.36
N GLY A 113 7.51 -18.76 9.14
CA GLY A 113 7.90 -19.75 8.14
C GLY A 113 7.75 -19.09 6.77
N GLY A 114 8.20 -19.76 5.70
CA GLY A 114 8.36 -19.14 4.36
C GLY A 114 7.24 -18.19 3.94
N ALA A 115 5.98 -18.65 3.92
CA ALA A 115 4.84 -17.81 3.52
C ALA A 115 4.63 -16.56 4.40
N LYS A 116 4.87 -16.68 5.71
CA LYS A 116 4.75 -15.54 6.65
C LYS A 116 5.94 -14.60 6.53
N LEU A 117 7.14 -15.15 6.30
CA LEU A 117 8.34 -14.36 6.06
C LEU A 117 8.18 -13.50 4.80
N GLU A 118 7.69 -14.08 3.71
CA GLU A 118 7.40 -13.35 2.47
C GLU A 118 6.38 -12.22 2.71
N THR A 119 5.33 -12.52 3.49
CA THR A 119 4.31 -11.52 3.82
C THR A 119 4.88 -10.38 4.67
N LEU A 120 5.74 -10.72 5.65
CA LEU A 120 6.46 -9.73 6.44
C LEU A 120 7.40 -8.89 5.55
N GLN A 121 8.15 -9.50 4.63
CA GLN A 121 9.02 -8.77 3.70
C GLN A 121 8.27 -7.81 2.77
N ALA A 122 7.04 -8.17 2.38
CA ALA A 122 6.18 -7.32 1.57
C ALA A 122 5.62 -6.13 2.37
N ALA A 123 5.17 -6.38 3.60
CA ALA A 123 4.47 -5.39 4.43
C ALA A 123 5.38 -4.59 5.38
N THR A 124 6.60 -5.06 5.63
CA THR A 124 7.52 -4.47 6.60
C THR A 124 8.93 -4.32 6.04
N GLU A 125 9.73 -3.54 6.74
CA GLU A 125 11.14 -3.30 6.47
C GLU A 125 11.95 -3.34 7.77
N LEU A 126 13.23 -3.68 7.63
CA LEU A 126 14.20 -3.65 8.71
C LEU A 126 14.91 -2.30 8.66
N ARG A 127 14.27 -1.26 9.22
CA ARG A 127 14.91 0.05 9.29
C ARG A 127 15.87 0.06 10.49
N GLU A 128 17.09 0.51 10.24
CA GLU A 128 17.92 1.05 11.31
C GLU A 128 17.12 2.24 11.89
N ALA A 129 17.00 2.34 13.22
CA ALA A 129 16.36 3.54 13.78
C ALA A 129 17.08 4.77 13.23
N PRO A 130 16.37 5.88 12.98
CA PRO A 130 17.08 7.14 12.81
C PRO A 130 17.99 7.29 14.02
N SER A 131 19.31 7.27 13.79
CA SER A 131 20.29 7.59 14.82
C SER A 131 19.81 8.89 15.45
N PRO A 132 19.63 8.99 16.77
CA PRO A 132 19.39 10.29 17.37
C PRO A 132 20.57 11.14 16.91
N GLY A 133 20.26 12.15 16.09
CA GLY A 133 21.24 13.15 15.69
C GLY A 133 21.96 13.63 16.95
N PRO A 134 23.26 13.97 16.85
CA PRO A 134 24.05 14.21 18.03
C PRO A 134 23.35 15.24 18.93
N LEU A 135 23.15 14.87 20.20
CA LEU A 135 22.56 15.71 21.23
C LEU A 135 23.60 16.77 21.61
N TRP A 136 23.72 17.82 20.80
CA TRP A 136 24.44 19.03 21.17
C TRP A 136 23.52 20.24 21.03
#